data_AF-A0A9W6TBX3-F1
#
_entry.id   AF-A0A9W6TBX3-F1
#
_cell.length_a   1.000
_cell.length_b   1.000
_cell.length_c   1.000
_cell.angle_alpha   90.00
_cell.angle_beta   90.00
_cell.angle_gamma   90.00
#
_symmetry.space_group_name_H-M   'P 1'
#
loop_
_entity.id
_entity.type
_entity.pdbx_description
1 polymer ?
#
loop_
_entity_poly.entity_id
_entity_poly.type
_entity_poly.pdbx_seq_one_letter_code
_entity_poly.pdbx_strand_id
1 'polypeptide(L)'
;MQKALWDHSESKKIVIYSGHDVSLLSVLRTMDAEIANDIGWWPEYSSALALELLEDENGEFLVRARLNGEVLAMGEAADGLCSPDRFRDMVSDHIGGHED
;
A
#
# COMPACT_ATOMS: atom_id res chain seq x y z
N MET A 1 2.54 17.51 -20.43
CA MET A 1 1.65 17.25 -19.27
C MET A 1 0.37 16.61 -19.77
N GLN A 2 0.26 15.29 -19.65
CA GLN A 2 -0.93 14.55 -20.08
C GLN A 2 -1.88 14.44 -18.88
N LYS A 3 -2.92 15.29 -18.86
CA LYS A 3 -4.02 15.16 -17.90
C LYS A 3 -4.81 13.91 -18.27
N ALA A 4 -4.73 12.87 -17.44
CA ALA A 4 -5.67 11.76 -17.52
C ALA A 4 -7.06 12.30 -17.14
N LEU A 5 -7.96 12.38 -18.12
CA LEU A 5 -9.38 12.49 -17.86
C LEU A 5 -9.80 11.16 -17.22
N TRP A 6 -10.19 11.22 -15.95
CA TRP A 6 -10.79 10.09 -15.25
C TRP A 6 -12.22 9.93 -15.76
N ASP A 7 -12.41 9.04 -16.72
CA ASP A 7 -13.73 8.66 -17.21
C ASP A 7 -14.36 7.68 -16.22
N HIS A 8 -15.47 8.05 -15.59
CA HIS A 8 -16.12 7.28 -14.52
C HIS A 8 -16.97 6.10 -15.03
N SER A 9 -16.88 5.72 -16.31
CA SER A 9 -17.63 4.57 -16.86
C SER A 9 -16.94 3.21 -16.65
N GLU A 10 -15.69 3.17 -16.18
CA GLU A 10 -14.87 1.96 -16.02
C GLU A 10 -14.18 1.95 -14.63
N SER A 11 -14.96 1.99 -13.54
CA SER A 11 -14.42 1.95 -12.18
C SER A 11 -13.83 0.57 -11.86
N LYS A 12 -12.55 0.38 -12.19
CA LYS A 12 -11.80 -0.83 -11.85
C LYS A 12 -11.84 -1.04 -10.34
N LYS A 13 -12.54 -2.08 -9.90
CA LYS A 13 -12.67 -2.43 -8.48
C LYS A 13 -11.42 -3.10 -7.90
N ILE A 14 -10.60 -3.72 -8.75
CA ILE A 14 -9.39 -4.46 -8.38
C ILE A 14 -8.33 -4.24 -9.45
N VAL A 15 -7.08 -4.05 -9.02
CA VAL A 15 -5.90 -4.01 -9.89
C VAL A 15 -4.87 -5.00 -9.33
N ILE A 16 -4.33 -5.86 -10.18
CA ILE A 16 -3.38 -6.91 -9.79
C ILE A 16 -2.06 -6.68 -10.51
N TYR A 17 -0.97 -6.68 -9.74
CA TYR A 17 0.39 -6.63 -10.24
C TYR A 17 1.09 -7.95 -9.86
N SER A 18 1.65 -8.64 -10.85
CA SER A 18 2.50 -9.81 -10.62
C SER A 18 3.96 -9.40 -10.72
N GLY A 19 4.76 -9.73 -9.71
CA GLY A 19 6.14 -9.30 -9.60
C GLY A 19 6.99 -10.32 -8.85
N HIS A 20 8.13 -9.85 -8.34
CA HIS A 20 9.08 -10.68 -7.59
C HIS A 20 9.09 -10.30 -6.10
N ASP A 21 9.76 -11.12 -5.30
CA ASP A 21 10.07 -10.85 -3.89
C ASP A 21 10.65 -9.45 -3.68
N VAL A 22 11.58 -9.00 -4.51
CA VAL A 22 12.15 -7.65 -4.47
C VAL A 22 11.12 -6.56 -4.77
N SER A 23 10.14 -6.84 -5.63
CA SER A 23 9.03 -5.91 -5.90
C SER A 23 8.18 -5.76 -4.64
N LEU A 24 7.81 -6.88 -4.02
CA LEU A 24 7.03 -6.90 -2.79
C LEU A 24 7.78 -6.20 -1.64
N LEU A 25 9.06 -6.51 -1.45
CA LEU A 25 9.90 -5.87 -0.43
C LEU A 25 9.98 -4.35 -0.63
N SER A 26 10.12 -3.90 -1.88
CA SER A 26 10.17 -2.46 -2.19
C SER A 26 8.88 -1.73 -1.81
N VAL A 27 7.71 -2.36 -2.08
CA VAL A 27 6.41 -1.78 -1.71
C VAL A 27 6.24 -1.77 -0.20
N LEU A 28 6.55 -2.89 0.48
CA LEU A 28 6.47 -3.00 1.94
C LEU A 28 7.34 -1.95 2.65
N ARG A 29 8.56 -1.70 2.16
CA ARG A 29 9.44 -0.64 2.67
C ARG A 29 8.85 0.76 2.44
N THR A 30 8.25 0.99 1.27
CA THR A 30 7.68 2.30 0.91
C THR A 30 6.46 2.65 1.75
N MET A 31 5.69 1.65 2.16
CA MET A 31 4.51 1.83 3.03
C MET A 31 4.83 1.71 4.52
N ASP A 32 6.10 1.79 4.89
CA ASP A 32 6.60 1.66 6.27
C ASP A 32 6.01 0.46 7.03
N ALA A 33 5.96 -0.71 6.37
CA ALA A 33 5.53 -1.94 7.01
C ALA A 33 6.66 -2.46 7.92
N GLU A 34 6.37 -2.62 9.21
CA GLU A 34 7.36 -3.01 10.22
C GLU A 34 8.12 -4.30 9.86
N ILE A 35 7.44 -5.28 9.29
CA ILE A 35 8.02 -6.55 8.85
C ILE A 35 9.15 -6.37 7.84
N ALA A 36 9.10 -5.30 7.04
CA ALA A 36 10.12 -5.02 6.05
C ALA A 36 11.44 -4.58 6.70
N ASN A 37 11.42 -4.08 7.94
CA ASN A 37 12.60 -3.59 8.66
C ASN A 37 13.48 -4.71 9.21
N ASP A 38 12.96 -5.93 9.35
CA ASP A 38 13.75 -7.10 9.71
C ASP A 38 14.62 -7.55 8.52
N ILE A 39 15.95 -7.48 8.69
CA ILE A 39 16.94 -7.86 7.68
C ILE A 39 16.95 -9.39 7.44
N GLY A 40 16.51 -10.17 8.43
CA GLY A 40 16.40 -11.62 8.33
C GLY A 40 15.13 -12.10 7.62
N TRP A 41 14.17 -11.20 7.42
CA TRP A 41 12.89 -11.55 6.81
C TRP A 41 12.94 -11.47 5.28
N TRP A 42 12.27 -12.42 4.62
CA TRP A 42 12.08 -12.44 3.17
C TRP A 42 10.69 -12.98 2.83
N PRO A 43 10.02 -12.46 1.78
CA PRO A 43 8.75 -13.01 1.36
C PRO A 43 8.84 -14.48 0.97
N GLU A 44 7.89 -15.29 1.43
CA GLU A 44 7.76 -16.68 0.99
C GLU A 44 7.30 -16.75 -0.48
N TYR A 45 7.48 -17.91 -1.10
CA TYR A 45 6.97 -18.16 -2.45
C TYR A 45 5.45 -17.93 -2.52
N SER A 46 4.99 -17.32 -3.61
CA SER A 46 3.57 -16.96 -3.80
C SER A 46 3.02 -15.97 -2.77
N SER A 47 3.88 -15.17 -2.14
CA SER A 47 3.42 -14.09 -1.28
C SER A 47 2.63 -13.03 -2.05
N ALA A 48 1.61 -12.46 -1.41
CA ALA A 48 0.76 -11.43 -1.98
C ALA A 48 0.45 -10.34 -0.95
N LEU A 49 0.63 -9.09 -1.37
CA LEU A 49 0.17 -7.91 -0.65
C LEU A 49 -1.16 -7.44 -1.25
N ALA A 50 -2.19 -7.37 -0.42
CA ALA A 50 -3.44 -6.71 -0.75
C ALA A 50 -3.47 -5.32 -0.09
N LEU A 51 -3.71 -4.28 -0.90
CA LEU A 51 -4.06 -2.94 -0.44
C LEU A 51 -5.55 -2.75 -0.70
N GLU A 52 -6.32 -2.66 0.38
CA GLU A 52 -7.78 -2.56 0.37
C GLU A 52 -8.20 -1.11 0.60
N LEU A 53 -9.12 -0.60 -0.21
CA LEU A 53 -9.83 0.65 0.04
C LEU A 53 -11.20 0.30 0.64
N LEU A 54 -11.40 0.64 1.90
CA LEU A 54 -12.60 0.35 2.69
C LEU A 54 -13.40 1.64 2.87
N GLU A 55 -14.72 1.56 2.88
CA GLU A 55 -15.62 2.66 3.22
C GLU A 55 -16.28 2.33 4.57
N ASP A 56 -16.25 3.26 5.52
CA ASP A 56 -16.89 3.10 6.82
C ASP A 56 -18.39 3.46 6.80
N GLU A 57 -19.07 3.35 7.94
CA GLU A 57 -20.50 3.67 8.05
C GLU A 57 -20.82 5.17 7.80
N ASN A 58 -19.82 6.04 7.88
CA ASN A 58 -19.94 7.48 7.66
C ASN A 58 -19.61 7.87 6.21
N GLY A 59 -19.20 6.93 5.36
CA GLY A 59 -18.75 7.18 3.99
C GLY A 59 -17.28 7.61 3.90
N GLU A 60 -16.52 7.49 4.98
CA GLU A 60 -15.10 7.81 5.00
C GLU A 60 -14.27 6.63 4.49
N PHE A 61 -13.29 6.92 3.64
CA PHE A 61 -12.42 5.91 3.08
C PHE A 61 -11.22 5.65 3.97
N LEU A 62 -10.83 4.37 4.08
CA LEU A 62 -9.66 3.89 4.82
C LEU A 62 -8.86 2.93 3.95
N VAL A 63 -7.54 2.92 4.13
CA VAL A 63 -6.60 2.00 3.50
C VAL A 63 -6.19 0.94 4.51
N ARG A 64 -6.27 -0.34 4.11
CA ARG A 64 -5.72 -1.48 4.86
C ARG A 64 -4.70 -2.25 4.02
N ALA A 65 -3.65 -2.74 4.67
CA ALA A 65 -2.71 -3.66 4.07
C ALA A 65 -2.82 -5.08 4.66
N ARG A 66 -2.76 -6.09 3.80
CA ARG A 66 -2.66 -7.49 4.19
C ARG A 66 -1.56 -8.20 3.45
N LEU A 67 -0.69 -8.89 4.17
CA LEU A 67 0.33 -9.77 3.59
C LEU A 67 -0.06 -11.20 3.87
N ASN A 68 -0.28 -11.96 2.80
CA ASN A 68 -0.68 -13.37 2.86
C ASN A 68 -1.96 -13.59 3.70
N GLY A 69 -2.87 -12.60 3.70
CA GLY A 69 -4.14 -12.62 4.44
C GLY A 69 -4.09 -11.95 5.81
N GLU A 70 -2.89 -11.82 6.40
CA GLU A 70 -2.68 -11.23 7.72
C GLU A 70 -2.60 -9.70 7.64
N VAL A 71 -3.25 -9.01 8.57
CA VAL A 71 -3.22 -7.54 8.63
C VAL A 71 -1.82 -7.05 8.99
N LEU A 72 -1.34 -6.06 8.24
CA LEU A 72 -0.07 -5.40 8.51
C LEU A 72 -0.29 -4.05 9.18
N ALA A 73 0.51 -3.77 10.21
CA ALA A 73 0.70 -2.40 10.69
C ALA A 73 1.47 -1.58 9.65
N MET A 74 1.10 -0.30 9.53
CA MET A 74 1.71 0.66 8.61
C MET A 74 2.06 1.94 9.37
N GLY A 75 3.34 2.30 9.41
CA GLY A 75 3.81 3.41 10.24
C GLY A 75 3.31 3.29 11.69
N GLU A 76 2.69 4.34 12.22
CA GLU A 76 2.14 4.32 13.60
C GLU A 76 0.72 3.73 13.70
N ALA A 77 0.11 3.27 12.59
CA ALA A 77 -1.22 2.68 12.60
C ALA A 77 -1.16 1.18 12.97
N ALA A 78 -1.21 0.91 14.27
CA ALA A 78 -1.11 -0.43 14.84
C ALA A 78 -2.28 -1.38 14.44
N ASP A 79 -3.44 -0.84 14.10
CA ASP A 79 -4.60 -1.60 13.60
C ASP A 79 -4.56 -1.85 12.08
N GLY A 80 -3.50 -1.37 11.41
CA GLY A 80 -3.31 -1.50 9.97
C GLY A 80 -4.30 -0.69 9.15
N LEU A 81 -4.92 0.35 9.73
CA LEU A 81 -5.85 1.25 9.05
C LEU A 81 -5.33 2.69 9.06
N CYS A 82 -5.35 3.33 7.91
CA CYS A 82 -5.03 4.76 7.82
C CYS A 82 -5.91 5.45 6.78
N SER A 83 -6.01 6.79 6.85
CA SER A 83 -6.69 7.55 5.81
C SER A 83 -5.90 7.48 4.49
N PRO A 84 -6.57 7.56 3.33
CA PRO A 84 -5.90 7.60 2.02
C PRO A 84 -4.86 8.73 1.91
N ASP A 85 -5.13 9.89 2.50
CA ASP A 85 -4.17 11.00 2.53
C ASP A 85 -2.92 10.64 3.32
N ARG A 86 -3.07 10.07 4.53
CA ARG A 86 -1.93 9.64 5.33
C ARG A 86 -1.12 8.55 4.63
N PHE A 87 -1.80 7.59 3.98
CA PHE A 87 -1.13 6.55 3.19
C PHE A 87 -0.31 7.14 2.04
N ARG A 88 -0.90 8.08 1.29
CA ARG A 88 -0.22 8.77 0.18
C ARG A 88 1.00 9.54 0.68
N ASP A 89 0.86 10.28 1.76
CA ASP A 89 1.94 11.10 2.30
C ASP A 89 3.10 10.21 2.77
N MET A 90 2.80 9.12 3.50
CA MET A 90 3.77 8.09 3.91
C MET A 90 4.53 7.49 2.72
N VAL A 91 3.82 7.09 1.66
CA VAL A 91 4.44 6.55 0.44
C VAL A 91 5.30 7.59 -0.26
N SER A 92 4.84 8.85 -0.30
CA SER A 92 5.55 9.95 -0.97
C SER A 92 6.86 10.29 -0.24
N ASP A 93 6.85 10.28 1.08
CA ASP A 93 8.05 10.52 1.91
C ASP A 93 9.14 9.47 1.66
N HIS A 94 8.75 8.20 1.46
CA HIS A 94 9.69 7.09 1.26
C HIS A 94 10.20 6.94 -0.18
N ILE A 95 9.40 7.34 -1.18
CA ILE A 95 9.86 7.40 -2.57
C ILE A 95 10.87 8.54 -2.76
N GLY A 96 10.80 9.56 -1.89
CA GLY A 96 11.62 10.75 -1.95
C GLY A 96 11.05 11.74 -2.98
N GLY A 97 10.75 12.95 -2.51
CA GLY A 97 10.85 14.11 -3.36
C GLY A 97 12.32 14.27 -3.75
N HIS A 98 12.69 13.79 -4.93
CA HIS A 98 13.94 14.19 -5.57
C HIS A 98 13.84 15.73 -5.77
N GLU A 99 14.39 16.51 -4.83
CA GLU A 99 14.92 17.82 -5.20
C GLU A 99 16.21 17.54 -5.99
N ASP A 100 16.13 17.74 -7.30
CA ASP A 100 17.29 17.80 -8.20
C ASP A 100 18.24 18.94 -7.81
#